data_AF-A0A352VVS8-F1
#
_entry.id   AF-A0A352VVS8-F1
#
_cell.length_a   1.000
_cell.length_b   1.000
_cell.length_c   1.000
_cell.angle_alpha   90.00
_cell.angle_beta   90.00
_cell.angle_gamma   90.00
#
_symmetry.space_group_name_H-M   'P 1'
#
loop_
_entity.id
_entity.type
_entity.pdbx_description
1 polymer ?
#
loop_
_entity_poly.entity_id
_entity_poly.type
_entity_poly.pdbx_seq_one_letter_code
_entity_poly.pdbx_strand_id
1 'polypeptide(L)'
;MIRNILRLFLLAVMTLTAGAEEMITGTGVVMVLVPAGTFTMGSKSGKPNEQPEHKVTVSAFYLDKFEVKQGDYEKMTGMNPSKFGGKENPVEQVRWFEAALYCNERSRR
;
A
#
# COMPACT_ATOMS: atom_id res chain seq x y z
N MET A 1 -3.53 41.38 45.90
CA MET A 1 -3.25 39.96 46.25
C MET A 1 -3.97 39.07 45.22
N ILE A 2 -3.69 39.21 43.92
CA ILE A 2 -2.70 38.44 43.12
C ILE A 2 -2.75 36.94 43.43
N ARG A 3 -3.52 36.17 42.66
CA ARG A 3 -3.40 34.71 42.53
C ARG A 3 -3.59 34.29 41.07
N ASN A 4 -2.45 33.97 40.46
CA ASN A 4 -2.21 32.94 39.44
C ASN A 4 -2.80 33.10 38.04
N ILE A 5 -2.16 34.01 37.30
CA ILE A 5 -1.62 33.73 35.96
C ILE A 5 -0.76 32.46 36.03
N LEU A 6 -1.25 31.30 35.57
CA LEU A 6 -0.44 30.22 34.99
C LEU A 6 -1.33 29.08 34.45
N ARG A 7 -1.91 29.25 33.27
CA ARG A 7 -2.16 28.13 32.34
C ARG A 7 -1.67 28.54 30.96
N LEU A 8 -0.38 28.81 30.96
CA LEU A 8 0.47 29.06 29.81
C LEU A 8 0.93 27.69 29.27
N PHE A 9 0.80 27.49 27.96
CA PHE A 9 1.38 26.40 27.17
C PHE A 9 1.04 24.96 27.59
N LEU A 10 -0.13 24.48 27.15
CA LEU A 10 -0.22 23.08 26.73
C LEU A 10 0.49 22.99 25.36
N LEU A 11 1.83 22.88 25.37
CA LEU A 11 2.57 22.42 24.21
C LEU A 11 2.07 20.99 23.95
N ALA A 12 1.18 20.85 22.97
CA ALA A 12 0.97 19.57 22.32
C ALA A 12 2.31 19.21 21.68
N VAL A 13 3.09 18.37 22.37
CA VAL A 13 4.19 17.63 21.74
C VAL A 13 3.49 16.65 20.79
N MET A 14 3.14 17.13 19.60
CA MET A 14 2.85 16.27 18.46
C MET A 14 4.18 15.59 18.13
N THR A 15 4.41 14.44 18.74
CA THR A 15 5.35 13.48 18.20
C THR A 15 4.86 13.12 16.81
N LEU A 16 5.48 13.70 15.78
CA LEU A 16 5.28 13.31 14.40
C LEU A 16 5.89 11.91 14.25
N THR A 17 5.09 10.89 14.51
CA THR A 17 5.45 9.53 14.13
C THR A 17 5.43 9.50 12.60
N ALA A 18 6.60 9.43 11.98
CA ALA A 18 6.73 9.24 10.53
C ALA A 18 6.33 7.80 10.17
N GLY A 19 5.04 7.49 10.31
CA GLY A 19 4.42 6.30 9.75
C GLY A 19 3.81 6.64 8.40
N ALA A 20 3.83 5.72 7.44
CA ALA A 20 3.00 5.86 6.26
C ALA A 20 1.52 5.93 6.71
N GLU A 21 0.75 6.87 6.17
CA GLU A 21 -0.67 6.97 6.47
C GLU A 21 -1.38 5.71 5.97
N GLU A 22 -2.13 5.03 6.85
CA GLU A 22 -2.82 3.77 6.53
C GLU A 22 -4.34 3.98 6.44
N MET A 23 -4.98 3.26 5.52
CA MET A 23 -6.44 3.12 5.46
C MET A 23 -6.84 1.65 5.41
N ILE A 24 -8.08 1.35 5.81
CA ILE A 24 -8.67 0.02 5.69
C ILE A 24 -9.83 0.10 4.69
N THR A 25 -9.81 -0.71 3.64
CA THR A 25 -10.89 -0.76 2.64
C THR A 25 -12.16 -1.42 3.22
N GLY A 26 -13.31 -1.28 2.54
CA GLY A 26 -14.55 -1.97 2.92
C GLY A 26 -14.41 -3.50 2.97
N THR A 27 -13.42 -4.05 2.25
CA THR A 27 -13.08 -5.47 2.26
C THR A 27 -12.06 -5.86 3.35
N GLY A 28 -11.65 -4.94 4.21
CA GLY A 28 -10.72 -5.19 5.32
C GLY A 28 -9.23 -5.19 4.95
N VAL A 29 -8.87 -4.72 3.75
CA VAL A 29 -7.46 -4.68 3.31
C VAL A 29 -6.81 -3.39 3.80
N VAL A 30 -5.62 -3.51 4.39
CA VAL A 30 -4.80 -2.37 4.82
C VAL A 30 -4.01 -1.86 3.62
N MET A 31 -4.16 -0.57 3.33
CA MET A 31 -3.39 0.13 2.30
C MET A 31 -2.57 1.25 2.91
N VAL A 32 -1.39 1.51 2.34
CA VAL A 32 -0.47 2.59 2.73
C VAL A 32 -0.52 3.72 1.69
N LEU A 33 -0.53 4.96 2.16
CA LEU A 33 -0.39 6.13 1.30
C LEU A 33 1.05 6.21 0.79
N VAL A 34 1.20 6.16 -0.54
CA VAL A 34 2.41 6.57 -1.23
C VAL A 34 2.23 8.05 -1.59
N PRO A 35 3.00 8.97 -0.97
CA PRO A 35 2.84 10.39 -1.25
C PRO A 35 3.26 10.73 -2.69
N ALA A 36 2.67 11.79 -3.23
CA ALA A 36 3.09 12.33 -4.52
C ALA A 36 4.56 12.75 -4.46
N GLY A 37 5.30 12.54 -5.55
CA GLY A 37 6.69 12.93 -5.59
C GLY A 37 7.41 12.50 -6.83
N THR A 38 8.67 12.94 -6.93
CA THR A 38 9.59 12.56 -7.99
C THR A 38 10.71 11.71 -7.41
N PHE A 39 10.94 10.53 -7.99
CA PHE A 39 12.02 9.64 -7.59
C PHE A 39 12.85 9.21 -8.80
N THR A 40 14.02 8.61 -8.56
CA THR A 40 14.84 8.00 -9.60
C THR A 40 14.41 6.55 -9.79
N MET A 41 13.93 6.20 -10.99
CA MET A 41 13.60 4.83 -11.38
C MET A 41 14.70 4.29 -12.31
N GLY A 42 14.95 2.99 -12.26
CA GLY A 42 15.98 2.31 -13.04
C GLY A 42 17.31 2.20 -12.30
N SER A 43 18.33 1.71 -12.99
CA SER A 43 19.68 1.48 -12.46
C SER A 43 20.75 1.92 -13.46
N LYS A 44 21.95 2.28 -12.98
CA LYS A 44 23.13 2.50 -13.83
C LYS A 44 23.86 1.22 -14.20
N SER A 45 23.74 0.18 -13.38
CA SER A 45 24.51 -1.07 -13.50
C SER A 45 23.63 -2.32 -13.54
N GLY A 46 22.30 -2.13 -13.66
CA GLY A 46 21.33 -3.21 -13.79
C GLY A 46 21.35 -3.89 -15.16
N LYS A 47 20.42 -4.80 -15.41
CA LYS A 47 20.25 -5.41 -16.74
C LYS A 47 19.86 -4.35 -17.78
N PRO A 48 20.04 -4.59 -19.09
CA PRO A 48 19.71 -3.59 -20.11
C PRO A 48 18.27 -3.06 -20.06
N ASN A 49 17.30 -3.88 -19.61
CA ASN A 49 15.90 -3.48 -19.44
C ASN A 49 15.60 -2.72 -18.12
N GLU A 50 16.58 -2.56 -17.24
CA GLU A 50 16.50 -1.80 -15.99
C GLU A 50 17.23 -0.45 -16.10
N GLN A 51 17.95 -0.20 -17.18
CA GLN A 51 18.70 1.04 -17.44
C GLN A 51 17.95 1.95 -18.44
N PRO A 52 18.23 3.27 -18.46
CA PRO A 52 19.02 4.03 -17.49
C PRO A 52 18.19 4.52 -16.30
N GLU A 53 18.87 5.05 -15.29
CA GLU A 53 18.22 5.89 -14.28
C GLU A 53 17.56 7.11 -14.91
N HIS A 54 16.31 7.38 -14.55
CA HIS A 54 15.57 8.56 -14.98
C HIS A 54 14.58 9.02 -13.89
N LYS A 55 14.14 10.28 -13.96
CA LYS A 55 13.20 10.86 -12.99
C LYS A 55 11.77 10.52 -13.39
N VAL A 56 11.02 9.94 -12.45
CA VAL A 56 9.59 9.63 -12.60
C VAL A 56 8.82 10.40 -11.54
N THR A 57 7.76 11.10 -11.96
CA THR A 57 6.84 11.81 -11.07
C THR A 57 5.51 11.06 -11.02
N VAL A 58 5.05 10.76 -9.81
CA VAL A 58 3.76 10.10 -9.58
C VAL A 58 2.89 10.97 -8.68
N SER A 59 1.58 10.91 -8.93
CA SER A 59 0.59 11.47 -7.99
C SER A 59 0.54 10.63 -6.71
N ALA A 60 -0.07 11.15 -5.65
CA ALA A 60 -0.30 10.35 -4.45
C ALA A 60 -1.31 9.22 -4.75
N PHE A 61 -1.06 8.03 -4.22
CA PHE A 61 -1.98 6.89 -4.34
C PHE A 61 -1.84 5.97 -3.14
N TYR A 62 -2.87 5.18 -2.86
CA TYR A 62 -2.77 4.10 -1.88
C TYR A 62 -2.33 2.81 -2.55
N LEU A 63 -1.48 2.03 -1.88
CA LEU A 63 -1.03 0.71 -2.29
C LEU A 63 -1.33 -0.31 -1.19
N ASP A 64 -1.76 -1.52 -1.53
CA ASP A 64 -1.91 -2.58 -0.52
C ASP A 64 -0.60 -2.78 0.25
N LYS A 65 -0.70 -2.90 1.58
CA LYS A 65 0.46 -3.08 2.44
C LYS A 65 1.14 -4.45 2.24
N PHE A 66 0.35 -5.44 1.83
CA PHE A 66 0.79 -6.82 1.61
C PHE A 66 0.27 -7.32 0.26
N GLU A 67 0.91 -8.37 -0.26
CA GLU A 67 0.42 -9.07 -1.43
C GLU A 67 -0.98 -9.68 -1.18
N VAL A 68 -1.75 -9.85 -2.25
CA VAL A 68 -3.09 -10.45 -2.18
C VAL A 68 -2.98 -11.87 -1.67
N LYS A 69 -3.68 -12.16 -0.58
CA LYS A 69 -3.70 -13.49 0.04
C LYS A 69 -4.55 -14.47 -0.77
N GLN A 70 -4.17 -15.74 -0.75
CA GLN A 70 -4.94 -16.80 -1.39
C GLN A 70 -6.39 -16.86 -0.91
N GLY A 71 -6.62 -16.71 0.40
CA GLY A 71 -7.98 -16.73 0.96
C GLY A 71 -8.85 -15.57 0.47
N ASP A 72 -8.27 -14.38 0.30
CA ASP A 72 -9.00 -13.21 -0.21
C ASP A 72 -9.31 -13.35 -1.70
N TYR A 73 -8.34 -13.82 -2.48
CA TYR A 73 -8.51 -14.09 -3.91
C TYR A 73 -9.58 -15.17 -4.15
N GLU A 74 -9.52 -16.29 -3.42
CA GLU A 74 -10.48 -17.39 -3.50
C GLU A 74 -11.89 -16.94 -3.08
N LYS A 75 -12.00 -16.12 -2.04
CA LYS A 75 -13.29 -15.57 -1.60
C LYS A 75 -13.96 -14.70 -2.66
N MET A 76 -13.19 -14.01 -3.50
CA MET A 76 -13.73 -13.14 -4.55
C MET A 76 -13.96 -13.87 -5.87
N THR A 77 -13.04 -14.75 -6.26
CA THR A 77 -13.03 -15.40 -7.58
C THR A 77 -13.60 -16.81 -7.59
N GLY A 78 -13.70 -17.46 -6.42
CA GLY A 78 -14.07 -18.87 -6.28
C GLY A 78 -12.97 -19.86 -6.67
N MET A 79 -11.75 -19.39 -6.93
CA MET A 79 -10.63 -20.22 -7.38
C MET A 79 -9.35 -19.90 -6.60
N ASN A 80 -8.50 -20.90 -6.41
CA ASN A 80 -7.14 -20.73 -5.90
C ASN A 80 -6.13 -21.40 -6.85
N PRO A 81 -5.44 -20.62 -7.71
CA PRO A 81 -4.49 -21.17 -8.67
C PRO A 81 -3.12 -21.46 -8.08
N SER A 82 -2.87 -21.12 -6.80
CA SER A 82 -1.55 -21.25 -6.20
C SER A 82 -1.09 -22.70 -6.11
N LYS A 83 0.14 -22.93 -6.57
CA LYS A 83 0.94 -24.12 -6.29
C LYS A 83 1.35 -24.21 -4.82
N PHE A 84 1.69 -23.09 -4.18
CA PHE A 84 2.15 -23.07 -2.77
C PHE A 84 1.00 -22.71 -1.81
N GLY A 85 0.24 -23.71 -1.40
CA GLY A 85 -0.99 -23.52 -0.61
C GLY A 85 -0.80 -22.88 0.77
N GLY A 86 -1.75 -22.02 1.14
CA GLY A 86 -1.92 -21.45 2.48
C GLY A 86 -2.77 -20.19 2.42
N LYS A 87 -3.83 -20.09 3.23
CA LYS A 87 -4.80 -18.96 3.13
C LYS A 87 -4.15 -17.59 3.27
N GLU A 88 -3.11 -17.50 4.10
CA GLU A 88 -2.36 -16.27 4.38
C GLU A 88 -1.17 -16.06 3.44
N ASN A 89 -0.87 -17.04 2.58
CA ASN A 89 0.20 -16.91 1.60
C ASN A 89 -0.25 -16.01 0.45
N PRO A 90 0.69 -15.36 -0.25
CA PRO A 90 0.40 -14.67 -1.50
C PRO A 90 -0.22 -15.62 -2.52
N VAL A 91 -1.19 -15.11 -3.28
CA VAL A 91 -1.71 -15.81 -4.45
C VAL A 91 -0.68 -15.76 -5.58
N GLU A 92 -0.45 -16.87 -6.25
CA GLU A 92 0.47 -16.98 -7.38
C GLU A 92 -0.10 -17.90 -8.46
N GLN A 93 0.59 -18.02 -9.60
CA GLN A 93 0.07 -18.60 -10.84
C GLN A 93 -1.16 -17.89 -11.44
N VAL A 94 -1.40 -16.64 -11.05
CA VAL A 94 -2.47 -15.80 -11.61
C VAL A 94 -1.99 -15.17 -12.92
N ARG A 95 -2.80 -15.26 -13.98
CA ARG A 95 -2.51 -14.55 -15.24
C ARG A 95 -2.80 -13.07 -15.10
N TRP A 96 -2.11 -12.23 -15.86
CA TRP A 96 -2.25 -10.77 -15.76
C TRP A 96 -3.71 -10.29 -15.89
N PHE A 97 -4.48 -10.85 -16.83
CA PHE A 97 -5.88 -10.46 -17.02
C PHE A 97 -6.78 -10.90 -15.86
N GLU A 98 -6.47 -12.03 -15.21
CA GLU A 98 -7.21 -12.50 -14.03
C GLU A 98 -6.94 -11.58 -12.83
N ALA A 99 -5.70 -11.10 -12.67
CA ALA A 99 -5.37 -10.08 -11.67
C ALA A 99 -6.14 -8.78 -11.92
N ALA A 100 -6.25 -8.32 -13.17
CA ALA A 100 -7.04 -7.15 -13.52
C ALA A 100 -8.55 -7.36 -13.23
N LEU A 101 -9.09 -8.55 -13.52
CA LEU A 101 -10.47 -8.90 -13.20
C LEU A 101 -10.72 -8.94 -11.70
N TYR A 102 -9.77 -9.47 -10.91
CA TYR A 102 -9.83 -9.43 -9.45
C TYR A 102 -9.88 -7.99 -8.93
N CYS A 103 -9.05 -7.08 -9.46
CA CYS A 103 -9.10 -5.66 -9.08
C CYS A 103 -10.47 -5.03 -9.41
N ASN A 104 -11.06 -5.36 -10.56
CA ASN A 104 -12.39 -4.87 -10.94
C ASN A 104 -13.48 -5.38 -9.99
N GLU A 105 -13.46 -6.66 -9.64
CA GLU A 105 -14.43 -7.25 -8.69
C GLU A 105 -14.27 -6.68 -7.29
N ARG A 106 -13.03 -6.52 -6.82
CA ARG A 106 -12.74 -5.85 -5.54
C ARG A 106 -13.25 -4.41 -5.52
N SER A 107 -13.22 -3.70 -6.64
CA SER A 107 -13.68 -2.30 -6.73
C SER A 107 -15.22 -2.15 -6.67
N ARG A 108 -15.97 -3.25 -6.80
CA ARG A 108 -17.44 -3.22 -6.76
C ARG A 108 -18.02 -3.34 -5.34
N ARG A 109 -17.18 -3.53 -4.34
CA ARG A 109 -17.56 -3.78 -2.94
C ARG A 109 -17.01 -2.68 -2.06
#